data_AF-A0A2G4T0F4-F1
#
_entry.id   AF-A0A2G4T0F4-F1
#
_cell.length_a   1.000
_cell.length_b   1.000
_cell.length_c   1.000
_cell.angle_alpha   90.00
_cell.angle_beta   90.00
_cell.angle_gamma   90.00
#
_symmetry.space_group_name_H-M   'P 1'
#
loop_
_entity.id
_entity.type
_entity.pdbx_description
1 polymer ?
#
loop_
_entity_poly.entity_id
_entity_poly.type
_entity_poly.pdbx_seq_one_letter_code
_entity_poly.pdbx_strand_id
1 'polypeptide(L)'
;MTICNIKDITVKPFERGQDKHIWFPVQIELDNHDKIEVYRRYSDFIRFYEQLQTIDKGTYLPLKMDNKKMYWIKRHQKYSQRQAELEKFCKYLLALPSAITSSDFYISFFNLDVSSDTSSSGSSSHGDSCTDLLRNDTILEEEEDVIRIKLVYDAHNIIILRVPRSITFNELKSKIIQKFALLNINLSPHLILLTLSNHQQQTSSASSITENVVVISSETHFVDAMQTQWLHDKKITARILSI
;
A
#
# COMPACT_ATOMS: atom_id res chain seq x y z
N MET A 1 -28.06 -4.86 24.81
CA MET A 1 -27.46 -4.35 23.56
C MET A 1 -28.06 -5.13 22.41
N THR A 2 -28.90 -4.49 21.61
CA THR A 2 -29.35 -5.06 20.34
C THR A 2 -28.18 -4.99 19.37
N ILE A 3 -27.58 -6.14 19.06
CA ILE A 3 -26.59 -6.26 18.00
C ILE A 3 -27.37 -6.05 16.70
N CYS A 4 -27.23 -4.88 16.07
CA CYS A 4 -27.78 -4.66 14.75
C CYS A 4 -26.96 -5.50 13.77
N ASN A 5 -27.56 -6.55 13.20
CA ASN A 5 -26.86 -7.30 12.17
C ASN A 5 -26.84 -6.48 10.89
N ILE A 6 -25.79 -6.72 10.11
CA ILE A 6 -25.68 -6.16 8.78
C ILE A 6 -26.60 -6.93 7.86
N LYS A 7 -27.54 -6.21 7.24
CA LYS A 7 -28.47 -6.72 6.25
C LYS A 7 -27.85 -6.72 4.85
N ASP A 8 -27.16 -5.64 4.48
CA ASP A 8 -26.50 -5.53 3.19
C ASP A 8 -25.22 -4.68 3.26
N ILE A 9 -24.28 -4.94 2.35
CA ILE A 9 -23.03 -4.20 2.21
C ILE A 9 -22.83 -3.85 0.74
N THR A 10 -22.79 -2.54 0.46
CA THR A 10 -22.51 -1.99 -0.87
C THR A 10 -21.16 -1.28 -0.87
N VAL A 11 -20.25 -1.68 -1.75
CA VAL A 11 -18.98 -0.98 -1.97
C VAL A 11 -19.18 0.08 -3.04
N LYS A 12 -18.97 1.36 -2.70
CA LYS A 12 -19.06 2.47 -3.64
C LYS A 12 -17.78 2.62 -4.46
N PRO A 13 -17.82 3.40 -5.57
CA PRO A 13 -16.63 3.75 -6.32
C PRO A 13 -15.51 4.30 -5.45
N PHE A 14 -14.28 3.91 -5.76
CA PHE A 14 -13.12 4.33 -4.99
C PHE A 14 -12.88 5.85 -5.10
N GLU A 15 -12.45 6.45 -4.00
CA GLU A 15 -12.19 7.87 -3.89
C GLU A 15 -10.74 8.13 -3.52
N ARG A 16 -10.21 9.28 -3.95
CA ARG A 16 -8.87 9.72 -3.55
C ARG A 16 -9.00 10.68 -2.39
N GLY A 17 -8.51 10.27 -1.23
CA GLY A 17 -8.51 11.08 -0.01
C GLY A 17 -7.55 12.25 -0.09
N GLN A 18 -7.71 13.21 0.83
CA GLN A 18 -6.81 14.37 0.98
C GLN A 18 -5.37 13.93 1.31
N ASP A 19 -5.22 12.78 1.96
CA ASP A 19 -3.96 12.09 2.27
C ASP A 19 -3.28 11.45 1.05
N LYS A 20 -3.84 11.65 -0.16
CA LYS A 20 -3.39 11.05 -1.43
C LYS A 20 -3.53 9.53 -1.48
N HIS A 21 -4.16 8.89 -0.49
CA HIS A 21 -4.47 7.46 -0.51
C HIS A 21 -5.81 7.19 -1.22
N ILE A 22 -6.01 5.93 -1.61
CA ILE A 22 -7.26 5.46 -2.23
C ILE A 22 -8.09 4.79 -1.15
N TRP A 23 -9.31 5.29 -1.00
CA TRP A 23 -10.31 4.85 -0.05
C TRP A 23 -11.46 4.18 -0.80
N PHE A 24 -12.03 3.15 -0.20
CA PHE A 24 -13.22 2.46 -0.68
C PHE A 24 -14.32 2.76 0.32
N PRO A 25 -15.28 3.64 -0.03
CA PRO A 25 -16.45 3.87 0.80
C PRO A 25 -17.33 2.62 0.78
N VAL A 26 -17.75 2.18 1.96
CA VAL A 26 -18.58 1.00 2.17
C VAL A 26 -19.85 1.45 2.86
N GLN A 27 -20.96 1.29 2.18
CA GLN A 27 -22.28 1.55 2.73
C GLN A 27 -22.84 0.25 3.32
N ILE A 28 -23.26 0.31 4.57
CA ILE A 28 -23.76 -0.81 5.35
C ILE A 28 -25.22 -0.51 5.64
N GLU A 29 -26.13 -1.38 5.20
CA GLU A 29 -27.53 -1.35 5.61
C GLU A 29 -27.71 -2.32 6.78
N LEU A 30 -28.25 -1.82 7.88
CA LEU A 30 -28.57 -2.61 9.06
C LEU A 30 -29.99 -3.16 8.98
N ASP A 31 -30.31 -4.15 9.82
CA ASP A 31 -31.66 -4.74 9.89
C ASP A 31 -32.76 -3.72 10.19
N ASN A 32 -32.43 -2.65 10.92
CA ASN A 32 -33.35 -1.55 11.22
C ASN A 32 -33.50 -0.54 10.06
N HIS A 33 -32.95 -0.85 8.89
CA HIS A 33 -32.87 0.02 7.71
C HIS A 33 -31.99 1.26 7.85
N ASP A 34 -31.26 1.41 8.96
CA ASP A 34 -30.26 2.46 9.08
C ASP A 34 -29.09 2.18 8.14
N LYS A 35 -28.51 3.26 7.64
CA LYS A 35 -27.40 3.23 6.69
C LYS A 35 -26.19 3.90 7.30
N ILE A 36 -25.11 3.15 7.45
CA ILE A 36 -23.83 3.63 7.92
C ILE A 36 -22.86 3.62 6.75
N GLU A 37 -21.99 4.62 6.68
CA GLU A 37 -20.90 4.65 5.71
C GLU A 37 -19.56 4.61 6.42
N VAL A 38 -18.72 3.65 6.02
CA VAL A 38 -17.35 3.53 6.52
C VAL A 38 -16.36 3.63 5.38
N TYR A 39 -15.28 4.36 5.62
CA TYR A 39 -14.18 4.49 4.68
C TYR A 39 -13.05 3.55 5.08
N ARG A 40 -12.66 2.66 4.18
CA ARG A 40 -11.59 1.69 4.40
C ARG A 40 -10.65 1.64 3.21
N ARG A 41 -9.36 1.45 3.46
CA ARG A 41 -8.38 1.18 2.39
C ARG A 41 -8.40 -0.30 2.08
N TYR A 42 -7.99 -0.69 0.88
CA TYR A 42 -7.84 -2.10 0.51
C TYR A 42 -6.94 -2.88 1.49
N SER A 43 -5.89 -2.23 2.03
CA SER A 43 -5.02 -2.85 3.05
C SER A 43 -5.74 -3.17 4.36
N ASP A 44 -6.79 -2.44 4.69
CA ASP A 44 -7.55 -2.66 5.92
C ASP A 44 -8.41 -3.93 5.77
N PHE A 45 -8.99 -4.16 4.58
CA PHE A 45 -9.67 -5.43 4.26
C PHE A 45 -8.73 -6.63 4.22
N ILE A 46 -7.50 -6.47 3.72
CA ILE A 46 -6.52 -7.56 3.73
C ILE A 46 -6.17 -7.96 5.17
N ARG A 47 -5.90 -6.99 6.06
CA ARG A 47 -5.63 -7.28 7.47
C ARG A 47 -6.83 -7.94 8.15
N PHE A 48 -8.03 -7.46 7.86
CA PHE A 48 -9.27 -8.05 8.38
C PHE A 48 -9.45 -9.50 7.89
N TYR A 49 -9.19 -9.76 6.62
CA TYR A 49 -9.23 -11.10 6.03
C TYR A 49 -8.20 -12.03 6.66
N GLU A 50 -6.96 -11.57 6.88
CA GLU A 50 -5.91 -12.34 7.57
C GLU A 50 -6.33 -12.68 9.01
N GLN A 51 -6.91 -11.73 9.74
CA GLN A 51 -7.47 -11.99 11.08
C GLN A 51 -8.60 -13.03 11.02
N LEU A 52 -9.51 -12.90 10.07
CA LEU A 52 -10.61 -13.83 9.88
C LEU A 52 -10.10 -15.26 9.58
N GLN A 53 -9.01 -15.42 8.83
CA GLN A 53 -8.35 -16.72 8.60
C GLN A 53 -7.71 -17.32 9.85
N THR A 54 -7.28 -16.51 10.83
CA THR A 54 -6.75 -17.06 12.10
C THR A 54 -7.85 -17.66 12.97
N ILE A 55 -9.06 -17.11 12.87
CA ILE A 55 -10.22 -17.48 13.66
C ILE A 55 -10.97 -18.65 12.99
N ASP A 56 -11.20 -18.54 11.69
CA ASP A 56 -11.74 -19.59 10.85
C ASP A 56 -10.59 -20.35 10.19
N LYS A 57 -10.31 -21.58 10.66
CA LYS A 57 -9.26 -22.48 10.14
C LYS A 57 -9.58 -23.02 8.73
N GLY A 58 -10.10 -22.18 7.84
CA GLY A 58 -10.40 -22.47 6.44
C GLY A 58 -11.75 -23.17 6.20
N THR A 59 -12.70 -23.13 7.13
CA THR A 59 -13.98 -23.82 7.00
C THR A 59 -14.98 -23.01 6.15
N TYR A 60 -14.94 -21.69 6.25
CA TYR A 60 -15.91 -20.77 5.63
C TYR A 60 -15.30 -19.76 4.66
N LEU A 61 -13.97 -19.77 4.45
CA LEU A 61 -13.26 -18.83 3.58
C LEU A 61 -12.75 -19.47 2.27
N PRO A 62 -13.63 -19.70 1.26
CA PRO A 62 -13.20 -20.19 -0.05
C PRO A 62 -12.54 -19.11 -0.91
N LEU A 63 -12.67 -17.82 -0.55
CA LEU A 63 -12.07 -16.74 -1.32
C LEU A 63 -10.69 -16.41 -0.82
N LYS A 64 -9.71 -16.53 -1.71
CA LYS A 64 -8.42 -15.88 -1.58
C LYS A 64 -8.57 -14.42 -1.99
N MET A 65 -8.50 -13.49 -1.03
CA MET A 65 -8.23 -12.10 -1.37
C MET A 65 -6.77 -12.03 -1.84
N ASP A 66 -6.58 -12.09 -3.16
CA ASP A 66 -5.25 -12.10 -3.74
C ASP A 66 -4.63 -10.70 -3.61
N ASN A 67 -3.75 -10.52 -2.62
CA ASN A 67 -2.83 -9.39 -2.57
C ASN A 67 -1.67 -9.55 -3.60
N LYS A 68 -1.77 -10.55 -4.50
CA LYS A 68 -0.83 -10.77 -5.60
C LYS A 68 -0.92 -9.61 -6.59
N LYS A 69 0.22 -8.99 -6.85
CA LYS A 69 0.29 -7.71 -7.54
C LYS A 69 -0.06 -7.85 -9.03
N MET A 70 -1.19 -7.27 -9.44
CA MET A 70 -1.46 -6.94 -10.85
C MET A 70 -0.72 -5.68 -11.27
N TYR A 71 0.58 -5.84 -11.52
CA TYR A 71 1.46 -4.75 -11.99
C TYR A 71 1.28 -4.38 -13.45
N TRP A 72 0.55 -5.19 -14.21
CA TRP A 72 0.34 -5.05 -15.65
C TRP A 72 -0.89 -4.19 -16.01
N ILE A 73 -1.62 -3.71 -15.01
CA ILE A 73 -2.92 -3.05 -15.16
C ILE A 73 -2.82 -1.55 -14.85
N LYS A 74 -3.40 -0.70 -15.72
CA LYS A 74 -3.46 0.77 -15.51
C LYS A 74 -4.03 1.07 -14.12
N ARG A 75 -3.51 2.08 -13.40
CA ARG A 75 -3.89 2.39 -11.99
C ARG A 75 -5.40 2.41 -11.75
N HIS A 76 -6.17 2.99 -12.67
CA HIS A 76 -7.64 3.05 -12.57
C HIS A 76 -8.28 1.66 -12.64
N GLN A 77 -7.84 0.82 -13.58
CA GLN A 77 -8.32 -0.54 -13.75
C GLN A 77 -7.94 -1.43 -12.55
N LYS A 78 -6.81 -1.16 -11.89
CA LYS A 78 -6.43 -1.80 -10.63
C LYS A 78 -7.42 -1.50 -9.50
N TYR A 79 -7.85 -0.24 -9.34
CA TYR A 79 -8.78 0.12 -8.26
C TYR A 79 -10.21 -0.34 -8.56
N SER A 80 -10.63 -0.28 -9.83
CA SER A 80 -11.90 -0.85 -10.27
C SER A 80 -11.97 -2.37 -10.04
N GLN A 81 -10.88 -3.10 -10.33
CA GLN A 81 -10.85 -4.52 -9.99
C GLN A 81 -10.89 -4.78 -8.49
N ARG A 82 -10.13 -4.01 -7.70
CA ARG A 82 -10.18 -4.11 -6.24
C ARG A 82 -11.57 -3.84 -5.70
N GLN A 83 -12.32 -2.90 -6.29
CA GLN A 83 -13.71 -2.68 -5.95
C GLN A 83 -14.54 -3.93 -6.21
N ALA A 84 -14.44 -4.54 -7.40
CA ALA A 84 -15.15 -5.79 -7.70
C ALA A 84 -14.78 -6.95 -6.77
N GLU A 85 -13.49 -7.07 -6.39
CA GLU A 85 -13.03 -8.03 -5.38
C GLU A 85 -13.64 -7.76 -4.01
N LEU A 86 -13.70 -6.49 -3.60
CA LEU A 86 -14.31 -6.08 -2.33
C LEU A 86 -15.82 -6.30 -2.33
N GLU A 87 -16.53 -6.03 -3.42
CA GLU A 87 -17.96 -6.34 -3.56
C GLU A 87 -18.20 -7.83 -3.40
N LYS A 88 -17.37 -8.65 -4.07
CA LYS A 88 -17.43 -10.10 -3.93
C LYS A 88 -17.16 -10.53 -2.49
N PHE A 89 -16.12 -9.98 -1.86
CA PHE A 89 -15.74 -10.26 -0.48
C PHE A 89 -16.84 -9.88 0.52
N CYS A 90 -17.43 -8.69 0.40
CA CYS A 90 -18.49 -8.22 1.29
C CYS A 90 -19.74 -9.11 1.24
N LYS A 91 -20.08 -9.65 0.06
CA LYS A 91 -21.14 -10.66 -0.06
C LYS A 91 -20.85 -11.93 0.74
N TYR A 92 -19.58 -12.33 0.86
CA TYR A 92 -19.21 -13.45 1.73
C TYR A 92 -19.29 -13.08 3.21
N LEU A 93 -18.95 -11.85 3.58
CA LEU A 93 -19.06 -11.40 4.97
C LEU A 93 -20.50 -11.50 5.49
N LEU A 94 -21.48 -11.18 4.64
CA LEU A 94 -22.91 -11.36 4.94
C LEU A 94 -23.32 -12.82 5.16
N ALA A 95 -22.58 -13.77 4.58
CA ALA A 95 -22.87 -15.20 4.69
C ALA A 95 -22.12 -15.89 5.84
N LEU A 96 -21.34 -15.14 6.63
CA LEU A 96 -20.59 -15.71 7.75
C LEU A 96 -21.53 -16.11 8.91
N PRO A 97 -21.15 -17.16 9.68
CA PRO A 97 -21.91 -17.55 10.87
C PRO A 97 -22.03 -16.41 11.89
N SER A 98 -23.14 -16.39 12.64
CA SER A 98 -23.38 -15.40 13.70
C SER A 98 -22.27 -15.34 14.75
N ALA A 99 -21.61 -16.47 15.03
CA ALA A 99 -20.46 -16.55 15.92
C ALA A 99 -19.30 -15.63 15.49
N ILE A 100 -19.17 -15.35 14.19
CA ILE A 100 -18.17 -14.44 13.64
C ILE A 100 -18.75 -13.03 13.53
N THR A 101 -19.97 -12.86 13.02
CA THR A 101 -20.55 -11.53 12.78
C THR A 101 -20.90 -10.78 14.07
N SER A 102 -21.04 -11.50 15.18
CA SER A 102 -21.24 -10.92 16.53
C SER A 102 -19.93 -10.69 17.30
N SER A 103 -18.77 -10.90 16.68
CA SER A 103 -17.48 -10.70 17.34
C SER A 103 -17.02 -9.24 17.30
N ASP A 104 -16.28 -8.81 18.33
CA ASP A 104 -15.82 -7.42 18.45
C ASP A 104 -14.95 -6.97 17.27
N PHE A 105 -14.13 -7.86 16.70
CA PHE A 105 -13.29 -7.49 15.55
C PHE A 105 -14.13 -7.24 14.29
N TYR A 106 -15.26 -7.95 14.12
CA TYR A 106 -16.19 -7.75 13.02
C TYR A 106 -16.99 -6.46 13.19
N ILE A 107 -17.54 -6.25 14.39
CA ILE A 107 -18.32 -5.06 14.77
C ILE A 107 -17.46 -3.79 14.66
N SER A 108 -16.25 -3.79 15.22
CA SER A 108 -15.33 -2.65 15.16
C SER A 108 -14.85 -2.36 13.73
N PHE A 109 -14.66 -3.38 12.89
CA PHE A 109 -14.29 -3.17 11.49
C PHE A 109 -15.33 -2.34 10.74
N PHE A 110 -16.61 -2.52 11.05
CA PHE A 110 -17.74 -1.81 10.46
C PHE A 110 -18.25 -0.62 11.28
N ASN A 111 -17.58 -0.27 12.39
CA ASN A 111 -18.01 0.77 13.32
C ASN A 111 -19.46 0.57 13.82
N LEU A 112 -19.86 -0.67 14.11
CA LEU A 112 -21.21 -1.01 14.58
C LEU A 112 -21.42 -0.83 16.08
N ASP A 113 -20.41 -0.31 16.79
CA ASP A 113 -20.50 0.05 18.21
C ASP A 113 -21.42 1.26 18.41
N VAL A 114 -22.72 1.05 18.26
CA VAL A 114 -23.74 2.06 18.53
C VAL A 114 -24.69 1.49 19.58
N SER A 115 -24.40 1.83 20.84
CA SER A 115 -25.41 1.91 21.90
C SER A 115 -25.49 3.38 22.35
N SER A 116 -26.55 4.06 21.89
CA SER A 116 -27.32 5.08 22.61
C SER A 116 -26.67 6.44 23.01
N ASP A 117 -27.22 7.51 22.40
CA ASP A 117 -27.34 8.92 22.87
C ASP A 117 -26.07 9.79 22.80
N THR A 118 -26.01 11.02 22.27
CA THR A 118 -26.98 12.13 22.25
C THR A 118 -26.68 13.13 21.12
N SER A 119 -27.75 13.73 20.62
CA SER A 119 -27.87 14.87 19.71
C SER A 119 -27.00 16.10 20.03
N SER A 120 -26.65 16.80 18.94
CA SER A 120 -26.63 18.28 18.81
C SER A 120 -25.60 19.12 19.58
N SER A 121 -24.76 19.84 18.83
CA SER A 121 -24.83 21.32 18.68
C SER A 121 -23.44 21.92 18.47
N GLY A 122 -23.28 22.69 17.39
CA GLY A 122 -22.14 23.58 17.26
C GLY A 122 -22.19 24.73 18.27
N SER A 123 -21.04 25.34 18.52
CA SER A 123 -20.86 26.80 18.51
C SER A 123 -19.39 27.17 18.65
N SER A 124 -19.07 28.21 17.89
CA SER A 124 -17.89 29.07 17.86
C SER A 124 -17.49 29.71 19.19
N SER A 125 -16.21 30.05 19.37
CA SER A 125 -15.70 31.45 19.48
C SER A 125 -14.21 31.45 19.94
N HIS A 126 -13.34 32.10 19.16
CA HIS A 126 -12.56 33.33 19.49
C HIS A 126 -11.41 33.12 20.49
N GLY A 127 -10.14 33.20 20.07
CA GLY A 127 -9.30 34.42 20.08
C GLY A 127 -8.33 34.28 21.28
N ASP A 128 -7.03 34.54 21.29
CA ASP A 128 -6.13 35.42 20.54
C ASP A 128 -4.68 34.86 20.66
N SER A 129 -3.86 34.94 19.60
CA SER A 129 -2.74 35.88 19.41
C SER A 129 -1.55 35.74 20.37
N CYS A 130 -0.39 35.36 19.81
CA CYS A 130 0.84 36.14 19.95
C CYS A 130 1.69 35.95 18.69
N THR A 131 2.05 37.08 18.10
CA THR A 131 2.99 37.25 16.99
C THR A 131 4.44 37.16 17.46
N ASP A 132 5.31 37.13 16.44
CA ASP A 132 6.68 37.60 16.45
C ASP A 132 7.79 36.61 16.80
N LEU A 133 8.90 36.54 16.08
CA LEU A 133 9.28 36.91 14.71
C LEU A 133 10.71 36.39 14.58
N LEU A 134 11.10 36.06 13.34
CA LEU A 134 12.48 35.91 12.85
C LEU A 134 13.27 34.67 13.31
N ARG A 135 13.49 33.76 12.36
CA ARG A 135 14.77 33.79 11.63
C ARG A 135 14.62 33.09 10.29
N ASN A 136 14.72 33.90 9.22
CA ASN A 136 15.13 33.41 7.92
C ASN A 136 16.49 32.73 8.09
N ASP A 137 16.58 31.46 7.73
CA ASP A 137 17.74 30.99 6.98
C ASP A 137 17.19 30.30 5.73
N THR A 138 17.19 31.09 4.67
CA THR A 138 17.11 30.67 3.29
C THR A 138 18.28 29.72 3.05
N ILE A 139 18.06 28.42 3.24
CA ILE A 139 18.89 27.42 2.57
C ILE A 139 18.11 27.00 1.33
N LEU A 140 18.47 27.62 0.22
CA LEU A 140 18.31 27.03 -1.11
C LEU A 140 19.18 25.77 -1.13
N GLU A 141 18.75 24.70 -0.47
CA GLU A 141 19.27 23.37 -0.82
C GLU A 141 18.55 23.00 -2.10
N GLU A 142 19.34 22.83 -3.14
CA GLU A 142 18.98 22.27 -4.42
C GLU A 142 17.89 21.20 -4.24
N GLU A 143 16.85 21.16 -5.08
CA GLU A 143 16.01 19.96 -5.19
C GLU A 143 16.92 18.83 -5.71
N GLU A 144 17.72 18.27 -4.81
CA GLU A 144 18.86 17.43 -5.11
C GLU A 144 18.38 16.24 -5.93
N ASP A 145 19.21 15.89 -6.90
CA ASP A 145 19.05 14.80 -7.85
C ASP A 145 18.85 13.48 -7.11
N VAL A 146 17.61 13.19 -6.74
CA VAL A 146 17.24 12.11 -5.81
C VAL A 146 16.36 11.10 -6.53
N ILE A 147 16.77 9.83 -6.46
CA ILE A 147 16.08 8.69 -7.07
C ILE A 147 15.32 7.87 -6.02
N ARG A 148 14.14 7.37 -6.40
CA ARG A 148 13.37 6.44 -5.56
C ARG A 148 13.64 4.99 -5.99
N ILE A 149 14.32 4.23 -5.15
CA ILE A 149 14.61 2.81 -5.39
C ILE A 149 13.56 1.96 -4.70
N LYS A 150 12.74 1.27 -5.50
CA LYS A 150 11.74 0.32 -5.02
C LYS A 150 12.36 -1.07 -4.96
N LEU A 151 12.74 -1.49 -3.76
CA LEU A 151 13.37 -2.78 -3.48
C LEU A 151 12.32 -3.85 -3.23
N VAL A 152 12.39 -4.93 -4.00
CA VAL A 152 11.52 -6.10 -3.90
C VAL A 152 12.38 -7.25 -3.35
N TYR A 153 12.18 -7.64 -2.09
CA TYR A 153 12.95 -8.71 -1.46
C TYR A 153 12.16 -9.99 -1.24
N ASP A 154 10.83 -9.88 -1.26
CA ASP A 154 9.88 -10.98 -1.28
C ASP A 154 8.77 -10.59 -2.28
N ALA A 155 8.09 -11.57 -2.87
CA ALA A 155 7.03 -11.36 -3.84
C ALA A 155 5.96 -10.37 -3.35
N HIS A 156 5.77 -10.28 -2.02
CA HIS A 156 4.76 -9.47 -1.37
C HIS A 156 5.31 -8.19 -0.74
N ASN A 157 6.58 -8.16 -0.31
CA ASN A 157 7.14 -7.06 0.47
C ASN A 157 8.07 -6.15 -0.34
N ILE A 158 7.88 -4.83 -0.18
CA ILE A 158 8.63 -3.80 -0.89
C ILE A 158 9.08 -2.74 0.09
N ILE A 159 10.34 -2.34 -0.01
CA ILE A 159 10.87 -1.17 0.66
C ILE A 159 11.18 -0.11 -0.40
N ILE A 160 10.78 1.12 -0.15
CA ILE A 160 11.13 2.25 -1.01
C ILE A 160 12.18 3.05 -0.27
N LEU A 161 13.36 3.17 -0.88
CA LEU A 161 14.41 4.06 -0.43
C LEU A 161 14.43 5.30 -1.32
N ARG A 162 14.55 6.46 -0.70
CA ARG A 162 14.84 7.71 -1.38
C ARG A 162 16.31 7.99 -1.13
N VAL A 163 17.11 8.03 -2.19
CA VAL A 163 18.57 8.20 -2.10
C VAL A 163 19.05 9.23 -3.12
N PRO A 164 20.07 10.03 -2.79
CA PRO A 164 20.70 10.91 -3.78
C PRO A 164 21.32 10.06 -4.89
N ARG A 165 21.37 10.55 -6.12
CA ARG A 165 21.98 9.84 -7.25
C ARG A 165 23.49 9.73 -7.15
N SER A 166 24.11 10.58 -6.34
CA SER A 166 25.53 10.50 -5.97
C SER A 166 25.84 9.39 -4.96
N ILE A 167 24.85 8.66 -4.43
CA ILE A 167 25.07 7.58 -3.47
C ILE A 167 26.00 6.50 -4.04
N THR A 168 26.91 5.98 -3.23
CA THR A 168 27.71 4.81 -3.61
C THR A 168 26.94 3.51 -3.44
N PHE A 169 27.33 2.44 -4.12
CA PHE A 169 26.67 1.15 -3.96
C PHE A 169 26.83 0.61 -2.54
N ASN A 170 27.97 0.84 -1.89
CA ASN A 170 28.21 0.41 -0.51
C ASN A 170 27.31 1.15 0.51
N GLU A 171 27.13 2.46 0.35
CA GLU A 171 26.20 3.24 1.17
C GLU A 171 24.75 2.81 0.95
N LEU A 172 24.38 2.52 -0.29
CA LEU A 172 23.06 1.98 -0.61
C LEU A 172 22.86 0.63 0.09
N LYS A 173 23.83 -0.30 0.01
CA LYS A 173 23.77 -1.58 0.73
C LYS A 173 23.59 -1.39 2.24
N SER A 174 24.37 -0.48 2.83
CA SER A 174 24.29 -0.17 4.26
C SER A 174 22.90 0.34 4.65
N LYS A 175 22.32 1.26 3.87
CA LYS A 175 20.94 1.75 4.08
C LYS A 175 19.90 0.65 3.91
N ILE A 176 20.09 -0.27 2.95
CA ILE A 176 19.23 -1.44 2.76
C ILE A 176 19.30 -2.33 4.01
N ILE A 177 20.48 -2.76 4.42
CA ILE A 177 20.67 -3.64 5.58
C ILE A 177 20.05 -3.02 6.85
N GLN A 178 20.33 -1.73 7.11
CA GLN A 178 19.73 -1.02 8.24
C GLN A 178 18.20 -0.98 8.17
N LYS A 179 17.63 -0.69 6.99
CA LYS A 179 16.17 -0.62 6.83
C LYS A 179 15.49 -1.97 7.05
N PHE A 180 16.15 -3.06 6.69
CA PHE A 180 15.67 -4.41 6.90
C PHE A 180 15.85 -4.90 8.34
N ALA A 181 16.93 -4.50 9.01
CA ALA A 181 17.14 -4.77 10.43
C ALA A 181 16.00 -4.18 11.29
N LEU A 182 15.50 -2.99 10.95
CA LEU A 182 14.32 -2.40 11.60
C LEU A 182 13.02 -3.21 11.42
N LEU A 183 12.97 -4.10 10.42
CA LEU A 183 11.86 -5.01 10.16
C LEU A 183 12.12 -6.42 10.72
N ASN A 184 13.18 -6.60 11.53
CA ASN A 184 13.67 -7.88 12.03
C ASN A 184 14.04 -8.88 10.92
N ILE A 185 14.51 -8.37 9.77
CA ILE A 185 14.98 -9.18 8.64
C ILE A 185 16.50 -9.04 8.54
N ASN A 186 17.23 -10.12 8.78
CA ASN A 186 18.67 -10.16 8.56
C ASN A 186 18.98 -10.46 7.09
N LEU A 187 19.63 -9.51 6.43
CA LEU A 187 20.16 -9.69 5.08
C LEU A 187 21.65 -10.04 5.12
N SER A 188 22.10 -10.83 4.16
CA SER A 188 23.53 -11.08 3.92
C SER A 188 24.24 -9.76 3.56
N PRO A 189 25.52 -9.58 3.95
CA PRO A 189 26.33 -8.46 3.46
C PRO A 189 26.55 -8.52 1.94
N HIS A 190 26.40 -9.70 1.32
CA HIS A 190 26.54 -9.91 -0.11
C HIS A 190 25.22 -9.66 -0.86
N LEU A 191 24.83 -8.38 -0.92
CA LEU A 191 23.64 -7.93 -1.65
C LEU A 191 23.91 -7.78 -3.15
N ILE A 192 23.03 -8.40 -3.95
CA ILE A 192 22.95 -8.24 -5.41
C ILE A 192 21.58 -7.62 -5.75
N LEU A 193 21.57 -6.63 -6.64
CA LEU A 193 20.34 -6.02 -7.15
C LEU A 193 20.09 -6.49 -8.58
N LEU A 194 18.85 -6.92 -8.87
CA LEU A 194 18.39 -7.24 -10.22
C LEU A 194 17.42 -6.19 -10.71
N THR A 195 17.68 -5.61 -11.87
CA THR A 195 16.80 -4.62 -12.51
C THR A 195 16.46 -5.03 -13.93
N LEU A 196 15.37 -4.48 -14.48
CA LEU A 196 15.01 -4.69 -15.88
C LEU A 196 15.48 -3.49 -16.68
N SER A 197 16.21 -3.74 -17.77
CA SER A 197 16.57 -2.67 -18.71
C SER A 197 15.39 -2.40 -19.65
N ASN A 198 14.96 -1.14 -19.73
CA ASN A 198 13.90 -0.69 -20.64
C ASN A 198 14.42 -0.23 -22.01
N HIS A 199 15.69 -0.47 -22.34
CA HIS A 199 16.22 -0.09 -23.65
C HIS A 199 15.68 -1.01 -24.76
N GLN A 200 14.51 -0.65 -25.29
CA GLN A 200 14.09 -1.08 -26.62
C GLN A 200 15.03 -0.42 -27.64
N GLN A 201 16.00 -1.17 -28.16
CA GLN A 201 16.44 -0.90 -29.52
C GLN A 201 15.28 -1.29 -30.44
N GLN A 202 14.75 -0.30 -31.16
CA GLN A 202 13.76 -0.51 -32.21
C GLN A 202 14.39 -1.40 -33.29
N THR A 203 14.07 -2.70 -33.27
CA THR A 203 14.16 -3.54 -34.45
C THR A 203 12.83 -4.24 -34.64
N SER A 204 12.27 -4.01 -35.82
CA SER A 204 10.93 -4.33 -36.27
C SER A 204 10.56 -5.81 -36.15
N SER A 205 9.25 -6.04 -35.98
CA SER A 205 8.51 -7.26 -36.32
C SER A 205 8.65 -8.46 -35.37
N ALA A 206 7.55 -8.70 -34.63
CA ALA A 206 7.10 -9.98 -34.07
C ALA A 206 8.18 -10.97 -33.61
N SER A 207 8.70 -10.79 -32.39
CA SER A 207 9.20 -11.92 -31.58
C SER A 207 9.25 -11.54 -30.10
N SER A 208 9.08 -12.55 -29.26
CA SER A 208 9.12 -12.57 -27.79
C SER A 208 9.85 -11.40 -27.11
N ILE A 209 9.17 -10.73 -26.17
CA ILE A 209 9.78 -9.81 -25.20
C ILE A 209 10.84 -10.60 -24.42
N THR A 210 12.11 -10.49 -24.82
CA THR A 210 13.23 -10.96 -24.01
C THR A 210 13.55 -9.84 -23.03
N GLU A 211 13.06 -9.98 -21.79
CA GLU A 211 13.37 -9.05 -20.71
C GLU A 211 14.86 -9.17 -20.37
N ASN A 212 15.67 -8.17 -20.74
CA ASN A 212 17.09 -8.14 -20.38
C ASN A 212 17.24 -7.78 -18.90
N VAL A 213 17.52 -8.78 -18.08
CA VAL A 213 17.81 -8.65 -16.64
C VAL A 213 19.23 -8.12 -16.45
N VAL A 214 19.36 -6.99 -15.76
CA VAL A 214 20.63 -6.37 -15.39
C VAL A 214 20.98 -6.77 -13.95
N VAL A 215 22.20 -7.29 -13.77
CA VAL A 215 22.71 -7.76 -12.47
C VAL A 215 23.71 -6.75 -11.93
N ILE A 216 23.39 -6.14 -10.80
CA ILE A 216 24.24 -5.16 -10.11
C ILE A 216 24.82 -5.83 -8.87
N SER A 217 26.09 -6.24 -9.00
CA SER A 217 26.88 -6.90 -7.96
C SER A 217 28.10 -6.10 -7.54
N SER A 218 28.52 -5.10 -8.32
CA SER A 218 29.69 -4.24 -8.07
C SER A 218 29.34 -2.74 -8.16
N GLU A 219 30.23 -1.90 -7.63
CA GLU A 219 30.14 -0.44 -7.75
C GLU A 219 30.14 0.00 -9.22
N THR A 220 30.95 -0.63 -10.07
CA THR A 220 31.03 -0.31 -11.49
C THR A 220 29.70 -0.54 -12.22
N HIS A 221 29.00 -1.65 -11.93
CA HIS A 221 27.69 -1.93 -12.52
C HIS A 221 26.64 -0.92 -12.03
N PHE A 222 26.74 -0.49 -10.77
CA PHE A 222 25.81 0.46 -10.18
C PHE A 222 25.97 1.86 -10.76
N VAL A 223 27.21 2.34 -10.89
CA VAL A 223 27.52 3.63 -11.51
C VAL A 223 27.09 3.64 -12.98
N ASP A 224 27.39 2.58 -13.73
CA ASP A 224 26.94 2.44 -15.12
C ASP A 224 25.42 2.50 -15.23
N ALA A 225 24.69 1.78 -14.37
CA ALA A 225 23.22 1.82 -14.33
C ALA A 225 22.68 3.22 -13.99
N MET A 226 23.29 3.93 -13.04
CA MET A 226 22.91 5.30 -12.66
C MET A 226 23.15 6.31 -13.78
N GLN A 227 24.24 6.18 -14.52
CA GLN A 227 24.64 7.12 -15.57
C GLN A 227 24.00 6.83 -16.93
N THR A 228 23.55 5.60 -17.17
CA THR A 228 22.92 5.21 -18.44
C THR A 228 21.42 5.01 -18.28
N GLN A 229 21.02 3.87 -17.69
CA GLN A 229 19.65 3.40 -17.66
C GLN A 229 18.76 4.27 -16.76
N TRP A 230 19.27 4.74 -15.63
CA TRP A 230 18.49 5.43 -14.61
C TRP A 230 18.67 6.94 -14.61
N LEU A 231 19.45 7.48 -15.56
CA LEU A 231 19.83 8.89 -15.63
C LEU A 231 18.62 9.84 -15.68
N HIS A 232 17.51 9.42 -16.29
CA HIS A 232 16.28 10.20 -16.35
C HIS A 232 15.14 9.61 -15.52
N ASP A 233 15.39 8.48 -14.86
CA ASP A 233 14.40 7.81 -14.05
C ASP A 233 14.29 8.42 -12.66
N LYS A 234 13.10 8.93 -12.34
CA LYS A 234 12.75 9.38 -10.98
C LYS A 234 12.54 8.21 -10.01
N LYS A 235 12.31 7.01 -10.55
CA LYS A 235 12.00 5.82 -9.79
C LYS A 235 12.40 4.56 -10.55
N ILE A 236 13.11 3.68 -9.87
CA ILE A 236 13.48 2.37 -10.40
C ILE A 236 12.94 1.26 -9.50
N THR A 237 12.84 0.05 -10.06
CA THR A 237 12.48 -1.15 -9.31
C THR A 237 13.61 -2.14 -9.39
N ALA A 238 14.09 -2.60 -8.24
CA ALA A 238 15.13 -3.61 -8.13
C ALA A 238 14.65 -4.77 -7.27
N ARG A 239 14.98 -6.00 -7.65
CA ARG A 239 14.84 -7.17 -6.78
C ARG A 239 16.13 -7.36 -6.00
N ILE A 240 16.01 -7.69 -4.72
CA ILE A 240 17.16 -8.04 -3.88
C ILE A 240 17.37 -9.54 -3.99
N LEU A 241 18.60 -9.93 -4.30
CA LEU A 241 19.11 -11.26 -4.02
C LEU A 241 20.12 -11.13 -2.87
N SER A 242 19.80 -11.79 -1.76
CA SER A 242 20.68 -11.93 -0.61
C SER A 242 21.16 -13.38 -0.61
N ILE A 243 22.43 -13.60 -0.95
CA ILE A 243 23.07 -14.92 -0.98
C ILE A 243 23.96 -15.06 0.26
#